data_AF-A0A1H8WR13-F1
#
_entry.id   AF-A0A1H8WR13-F1
#
_cell.length_a   1.000
_cell.length_b   1.000
_cell.length_c   1.000
_cell.angle_alpha   90.00
_cell.angle_beta   90.00
_cell.angle_gamma   90.00
#
_symmetry.space_group_name_H-M   'P 1'
#
loop_
_entity.id
_entity.type
_entity.pdbx_description
1 polymer ?
#
loop_
_entity_poly.entity_id
_entity_poly.type
_entity_poly.pdbx_seq_one_letter_code
_entity_poly.pdbx_strand_id
1 'polypeptide(L)' 'MNQGRIWTVVSPTVGLPLLLGSVTVIAILVHTAVLNNTAWFPKYWQGGSAVAAAPAAPAPAAAPAKK' A
#
# COMPACT_ATOMS: atom_id res chain seq x y z
N MET A 1 23.69 20.05 2.81
CA MET A 1 23.80 19.71 4.26
C MET A 1 24.55 20.83 4.99
N ASN A 2 23.97 22.03 5.09
CA ASN A 2 24.61 23.21 5.71
C ASN A 2 24.00 23.58 7.09
N GLN A 3 23.11 22.74 7.62
CA GLN A 3 22.34 23.02 8.84
C GLN A 3 22.86 22.31 10.09
N GLY A 4 24.12 21.87 10.11
CA GLY A 4 24.72 21.18 11.26
C GLY A 4 24.73 22.03 12.55
N ARG A 5 24.69 23.36 12.43
CA ARG A 5 24.63 24.29 13.57
C ARG A 5 23.27 24.31 14.28
N ILE A 6 22.25 23.62 13.79
CA ILE A 6 20.92 23.55 14.43
C ILE A 6 20.99 23.06 15.89
N TRP A 7 21.95 22.20 16.21
CA TRP A 7 22.13 21.66 17.57
C TRP A 7 22.72 22.65 18.57
N THR A 8 23.12 23.85 18.13
CA THR A 8 23.52 24.95 19.02
C THR A 8 22.32 25.73 19.56
N VAL A 9 21.14 25.59 18.93
CA VAL A 9 19.89 26.27 19.31
C VAL A 9 18.78 25.29 19.71
N VAL A 10 18.91 24.00 19.36
CA VAL A 10 18.00 22.93 19.76
C VAL A 10 18.81 21.83 20.44
N SER A 11 18.39 21.38 21.62
CA SER A 11 19.06 20.28 22.32
C SER A 11 18.90 18.96 21.54
N PRO A 12 19.99 18.23 21.24
CA PRO A 12 19.93 16.96 20.50
C PRO A 12 19.18 15.86 21.23
N THR A 13 19.22 15.84 22.57
CA THR A 13 18.52 14.84 23.38
C THR A 13 16.99 14.93 23.24
N VAL A 14 16.45 16.09 22.86
CA VAL A 14 15.00 16.28 22.66
C VAL A 14 14.66 16.38 21.17
N GLY A 15 15.44 17.15 20.41
CA GLY A 15 15.17 17.38 18.99
C GLY A 15 15.37 16.15 18.12
N LEU A 16 16.35 15.29 18.43
CA LEU A 16 16.60 14.08 17.63
C LEU A 16 15.51 13.02 17.85
N PRO A 17 15.07 12.71 19.10
CA PRO A 17 13.91 11.86 19.30
C PRO A 17 12.63 12.42 18.69
N LEU A 18 12.39 13.73 18.78
CA LEU A 18 11.23 14.36 18.15
C LEU A 18 11.25 14.24 16.62
N LEU A 19 12.41 14.43 16.00
CA LEU A 19 12.57 14.28 14.55
C LEU A 19 12.24 12.84 14.12
N LEU A 20 12.90 11.84 14.73
CA LEU A 20 12.70 10.43 14.38
C LEU A 20 11.29 9.95 14.71
N GLY A 21 10.73 10.40 15.84
CA GLY A 21 9.35 10.11 16.23
C GLY A 21 8.35 10.70 15.23
N SER A 22 8.52 11.95 14.83
CA SER A 22 7.65 12.61 13.85
C SER A 22 7.70 11.90 12.50
N VAL A 23 8.90 11.55 12.01
CA VAL A 23 9.05 10.78 10.76
C VAL A 23 8.35 9.43 10.84
N THR A 24 8.44 8.75 11.99
CA THR A 24 7.76 7.47 12.22
C THR A 24 6.23 7.64 12.17
N VAL A 25 5.68 8.65 12.83
CA VAL A 25 4.24 8.96 12.78
C VAL A 25 3.79 9.27 11.36
N ILE A 26 4.53 10.11 10.63
CA ILE A 26 4.23 10.43 9.23
C ILE A 26 4.25 9.17 8.38
N ALA A 27 5.25 8.31 8.54
CA ALA A 27 5.35 7.07 7.79
C ALA A 27 4.11 6.18 8.02
N ILE A 28 3.70 5.99 9.27
CA ILE A 28 2.49 5.20 9.60
C ILE A 28 1.25 5.81 8.96
N LEU A 29 1.06 7.14 9.07
CA LEU A 29 -0.09 7.82 8.48
C LEU A 29 -0.14 7.71 6.96
N VAL A 30 1.01 7.80 6.29
CA VAL A 30 1.06 7.62 4.83
C VAL A 30 0.73 6.17 4.47
N HIS A 31 1.25 5.18 5.20
CA HIS A 31 0.93 3.78 4.92
C HIS A 31 -0.56 3.47 5.15
N THR A 32 -1.17 4.00 6.21
CA THR A 32 -2.61 3.83 6.45
C THR A 32 -3.45 4.56 5.40
N ALA A 33 -3.01 5.74 4.94
CA ALA A 33 -3.67 6.45 3.85
C ALA A 33 -3.63 5.63 2.55
N VAL A 34 -2.48 5.05 2.19
CA VAL A 34 -2.36 4.17 1.01
C VAL A 34 -3.21 2.93 1.16
N LEU A 35 -3.25 2.33 2.36
CA LEU A 35 -4.07 1.16 2.64
C LEU A 35 -5.57 1.45 2.40
N ASN A 36 -6.05 2.61 2.82
CA ASN A 36 -7.48 2.95 2.76
C ASN A 36 -7.92 3.57 1.43
N ASN A 37 -7.01 4.20 0.69
CA ASN A 37 -7.34 4.94 -0.54
C ASN A 37 -6.87 4.22 -1.82
N THR A 38 -6.24 3.05 -1.71
CA THR A 38 -5.80 2.29 -2.89
C THR A 38 -6.27 0.84 -2.82
N ALA A 39 -6.58 0.25 -3.97
CA ALA A 39 -7.08 -1.12 -4.02
C ALA A 39 -5.97 -2.19 -3.99
N TRP A 40 -4.73 -1.84 -4.32
CA TRP A 40 -3.64 -2.81 -4.44
C TRP A 40 -3.09 -3.25 -3.09
N PHE A 41 -3.02 -2.33 -2.11
CA PHE A 41 -2.37 -2.63 -0.83
C PHE A 41 -3.22 -3.60 0.03
N PRO A 42 -4.56 -3.45 0.14
CA PRO A 42 -5.41 -4.47 0.75
C PRO A 42 -5.38 -5.81 0.00
N LYS A 43 -5.28 -5.80 -1.34
CA LYS A 43 -5.16 -7.03 -2.16
C LYS A 43 -3.85 -7.76 -1.92
N TYR A 44 -2.76 -7.01 -1.72
CA TYR A 44 -1.46 -7.57 -1.33
C TYR A 44 -1.54 -8.28 0.03
N TRP A 45 -2.15 -7.67 1.04
CA TRP A 45 -2.34 -8.29 2.37
C TRP A 45 -3.32 -9.45 2.40
N GLN A 46 -4.32 -9.48 1.51
CA GLN A 46 -5.23 -10.62 1.34
C GLN A 46 -4.55 -11.86 0.72
N GLY A 47 -3.25 -11.81 0.42
CA GLY A 47 -2.47 -12.98 0.00
C GLY A 47 -2.97 -13.56 -1.31
N GLY A 48 -2.91 -12.78 -2.41
CA GLY A 48 -3.07 -13.30 -3.77
C GLY A 48 -4.38 -14.02 -4.09
N SER A 49 -5.45 -13.81 -3.33
CA SER A 49 -6.70 -14.54 -3.54
C SER A 49 -7.45 -14.01 -4.77
N ALA A 50 -7.55 -14.95 -5.73
CA ALA A 50 -8.18 -14.90 -7.04
C ALA A 50 -7.42 -14.11 -8.12
N VAL A 51 -6.47 -14.78 -8.78
CA VAL A 51 -6.49 -14.77 -10.25
C VAL A 51 -7.95 -15.02 -10.64
N ALA A 52 -8.63 -13.99 -11.12
CA ALA A 52 -10.00 -14.13 -11.62
C ALA A 52 -9.99 -15.31 -12.59
N ALA A 53 -10.79 -16.34 -12.30
CA ALA A 53 -10.99 -17.43 -13.24
C ALA A 53 -11.33 -16.79 -14.58
N ALA A 54 -10.57 -17.12 -15.63
CA ALA A 54 -10.86 -16.68 -16.97
C ALA A 54 -12.35 -16.97 -17.25
N PRO A 55 -13.12 -16.02 -17.80
CA PRO A 55 -14.52 -16.27 -18.11
C PRO A 55 -14.57 -17.54 -18.94
N ALA A 56 -15.35 -18.52 -18.49
CA ALA A 56 -15.51 -19.78 -19.20
C ALA A 56 -15.88 -19.46 -20.65
N ALA A 57 -15.11 -20.01 -21.59
CA ALA A 57 -15.41 -19.87 -23.01
C ALA A 57 -16.87 -20.29 -23.23
N PRO A 58 -17.66 -19.52 -24.02
CA PRO A 58 -19.04 -19.89 -24.29
C PRO A 58 -19.07 -21.30 -24.87
N ALA A 59 -19.85 -22.18 -24.23
CA ALA A 59 -20.03 -23.55 -24.69
C ALA A 59 -20.47 -23.53 -26.16
N PRO A 60 -19.85 -24.32 -27.06
CA PRO A 60 -20.31 -24.39 -28.43
C PRO A 60 -21.76 -24.87 -28.43
N ALA A 61 -22.63 -24.07 -29.06
CA ALA A 61 -24.05 -24.39 -29.21
C ALA A 61 -24.19 -25.81 -29.79
N ALA A 62 -24.98 -26.64 -29.11
CA ALA A 62 -25.33 -27.97 -29.58
C ALA A 62 -25.92 -27.86 -30.99
N ALA A 63 -25.33 -28.57 -31.95
CA ALA A 63 -25.83 -28.64 -33.31
C ALA A 63 -27.26 -29.20 -33.33
N PRO A 64 -28.18 -28.65 -34.15
CA PRO A 64 -29.56 -29.12 -34.20
C PRO A 64 -29.59 -30.56 -34.73
N ALA A 65 -30.25 -31.45 -33.98
CA ALA A 65 -30.53 -32.81 -34.41
C ALA A 65 -31.36 -32.78 -35.70
N LYS A 66 -30.82 -33.34 -36.79
CA LYS A 66 -31.58 -33.60 -38.02
C LYS A 66 -32.52 -34.78 -37.76
N LYS A 67 -33.81 -34.55 -38.09
CA LYS A 67 -34.82 -35.60 -38.30
C LYS A 67 -34.40 -36.52 -39.45
#